data_AF-A0A937QFL3-F1
#
_entry.id   AF-A0A937QFL3-F1
#
_cell.length_a   1.000
_cell.length_b   1.000
_cell.length_c   1.000
_cell.angle_alpha   90.00
_cell.angle_beta   90.00
_cell.angle_gamma   90.00
#
_symmetry.space_group_name_H-M   'P 1'
#
loop_
_entity.id
_entity.type
_entity.pdbx_description
1 polymer ?
#
loop_
_entity_poly.entity_id
_entity_poly.type
_entity_poly.pdbx_seq_one_letter_code
_entity_poly.pdbx_strand_id
1 'polypeptide(L)'
;MDLELEQMITSVGGLKIDPKLNAERKVRELQSYADHLHKELIRFDDLVKRDLMTKTTRKVEKEKLCGQILKELKRYKNPYSAQLEKLHKQLSGDEQANRSDLAQVLSFLQKSEVRRAYNIYEMDSVELESRLSEDPLLVDAVLGSPVQVLPPERITELAQQKAKAENPALAEQMEKVEIANKTITGIADAIEQHIMASGFQGGDEIVKIAGGM
;
A
#
# COMPACT_ATOMS: atom_id res chain seq x y z
N MET A 1 23.30 7.18 3.33
CA MET A 1 21.87 6.90 3.12
C MET A 1 21.43 5.80 4.09
N ASP A 2 22.05 5.69 5.27
CA ASP A 2 21.98 4.46 6.08
C ASP A 2 21.22 4.65 7.41
N LEU A 3 21.29 5.84 8.03
CA LEU A 3 20.68 6.06 9.34
C LEU A 3 19.14 6.08 9.29
N GLU A 4 18.55 6.74 8.29
CA GLU A 4 17.09 6.84 8.13
C GLU A 4 16.47 5.49 7.78
N LEU A 5 17.16 4.68 6.98
CA LEU A 5 16.69 3.38 6.54
C LEU A 5 16.82 2.32 7.65
N GLU A 6 17.91 2.35 8.42
CA GLU A 6 18.03 1.55 9.65
C GLU A 6 16.98 1.96 10.69
N GLN A 7 16.65 3.25 10.80
CA GLN A 7 15.55 3.72 11.66
C GLN A 7 14.19 3.23 11.15
N MET A 8 13.94 3.21 9.84
CA MET A 8 12.71 2.65 9.26
C MET A 8 12.62 1.13 9.48
N ILE A 9 13.73 0.39 9.33
CA ILE A 9 13.78 -1.05 9.62
C ILE A 9 13.57 -1.32 11.10
N THR A 10 14.20 -0.54 11.97
CA THR A 10 14.05 -0.68 13.43
C THR A 10 12.63 -0.29 13.86
N SER A 11 12.02 0.71 13.22
CA SER A 11 10.62 1.07 13.41
C SER A 11 9.69 -0.08 12.99
N VAL A 12 9.93 -0.68 11.83
CA VAL A 12 9.13 -1.82 11.33
C VAL A 12 9.38 -3.11 12.13
N GLY A 13 10.62 -3.39 12.55
CA GLY A 13 10.98 -4.54 13.38
C GLY A 13 10.57 -4.39 14.85
N GLY A 14 10.45 -3.14 15.34
CA GLY A 14 9.90 -2.82 16.66
C GLY A 14 8.37 -2.94 16.74
N LEU A 15 7.69 -2.83 15.60
CA LEU A 15 6.28 -3.21 15.52
C LEU A 15 6.20 -4.74 15.60
N LYS A 16 5.57 -5.26 16.67
CA LYS A 16 5.17 -6.68 16.76
C LYS A 16 4.06 -6.98 15.74
N ILE A 17 4.39 -6.88 14.46
CA ILE A 17 3.59 -7.28 13.31
C ILE A 17 3.67 -8.81 13.23
N ASP A 18 2.62 -9.46 12.72
CA ASP A 18 2.64 -10.89 12.47
C ASP A 18 3.89 -11.24 11.62
N PRO A 19 4.79 -12.13 12.09
CA PRO A 19 6.00 -12.50 11.37
C PRO A 19 5.72 -13.04 9.95
N LYS A 20 4.50 -13.54 9.69
CA LYS A 20 4.08 -13.96 8.34
C LYS A 20 4.05 -12.83 7.33
N LEU A 21 3.92 -11.56 7.78
CA LEU A 21 3.91 -10.40 6.90
C LEU A 21 5.29 -10.07 6.34
N ASN A 22 6.37 -10.64 6.92
CA ASN A 22 7.74 -10.55 6.38
C ASN A 22 8.16 -9.09 6.07
N ALA A 23 7.73 -8.13 6.88
CA ALA A 23 7.95 -6.71 6.63
C ALA A 23 9.43 -6.36 6.59
N GLU A 24 10.22 -6.87 7.53
CA GLU A 24 11.69 -6.70 7.52
C GLU A 24 12.33 -7.22 6.23
N ARG A 25 11.89 -8.38 5.73
CA ARG A 25 12.40 -8.95 4.48
C ARG A 25 12.11 -8.03 3.30
N LYS A 26 10.87 -7.52 3.19
CA LYS A 26 10.51 -6.58 2.12
C LYS A 26 11.31 -5.29 2.20
N VAL A 27 11.59 -4.77 3.40
CA VAL A 27 12.45 -3.59 3.55
C VAL A 27 13.89 -3.90 3.13
N ARG A 28 14.44 -5.07 3.51
CA ARG A 28 15.78 -5.51 3.04
C ARG A 28 15.84 -5.70 1.53
N GLU A 29 14.78 -6.20 0.92
CA GLU A 29 14.66 -6.31 -0.55
C GLU A 29 14.68 -4.92 -1.21
N LEU A 30 13.93 -3.95 -0.66
CA LEU A 30 13.94 -2.55 -1.12
C LEU A 30 15.32 -1.88 -0.94
N GLN A 31 15.99 -2.10 0.19
CA GLN A 31 17.37 -1.66 0.40
C GLN A 31 18.32 -2.24 -0.65
N SER A 32 18.22 -3.53 -0.91
CA SER A 32 19.04 -4.20 -1.92
C SER A 32 18.88 -3.55 -3.29
N TYR A 33 17.66 -3.15 -3.67
CA TYR A 33 17.44 -2.40 -4.91
C TYR A 33 18.10 -1.02 -4.90
N ALA A 34 17.98 -0.27 -3.79
CA ALA A 34 18.61 1.04 -3.66
C ALA A 34 20.15 0.95 -3.71
N ASP A 35 20.73 0.01 -2.98
CA ASP A 35 22.17 -0.26 -2.96
C ASP A 35 22.67 -0.71 -4.33
N HIS A 36 21.94 -1.60 -4.99
CA HIS A 36 22.30 -2.08 -6.32
C HIS A 36 22.27 -0.93 -7.33
N LEU A 37 21.24 -0.10 -7.31
CA LEU A 37 21.16 1.12 -8.14
C LEU A 37 22.36 2.02 -7.91
N HIS A 38 22.68 2.33 -6.65
CA HIS A 38 23.79 3.20 -6.31
C HIS A 38 25.14 2.64 -6.77
N LYS A 39 25.41 1.35 -6.50
CA LYS A 39 26.65 0.67 -6.88
C LYS A 39 26.86 0.64 -8.40
N GLU A 40 25.82 0.29 -9.16
CA GLU A 40 25.92 0.24 -10.62
C GLU A 40 26.07 1.63 -11.24
N LEU A 41 25.40 2.66 -10.71
CA LEU A 41 25.59 4.04 -11.18
C LEU A 41 27.05 4.51 -10.99
N ILE A 42 27.64 4.24 -9.82
CA ILE A 42 29.06 4.53 -9.57
C ILE A 42 29.96 3.75 -10.53
N ARG A 43 29.68 2.45 -10.71
CA ARG A 43 30.44 1.60 -11.64
C ARG A 43 30.39 2.13 -13.06
N PHE A 44 29.23 2.56 -13.56
CA PHE A 44 29.11 3.14 -14.89
C PHE A 44 29.91 4.43 -15.02
N ASP A 45 29.89 5.29 -13.99
CA ASP A 45 30.70 6.51 -13.97
C ASP A 45 32.21 6.22 -13.99
N ASP A 46 32.67 5.22 -13.24
CA ASP A 46 34.07 4.81 -13.23
C ASP A 46 34.51 4.18 -14.56
N LEU A 47 33.64 3.40 -15.21
CA LEU A 47 33.91 2.85 -16.54
C LEU A 47 34.01 3.95 -17.60
N VAL A 48 33.20 5.00 -17.51
CA VAL A 48 33.31 6.18 -18.38
C VAL A 48 34.61 6.94 -18.13
N LYS A 49 35.00 7.15 -16.87
CA LYS A 49 36.27 7.82 -16.52
C LYS A 49 37.51 7.06 -17.01
N ARG A 50 37.43 5.73 -17.12
CA ARG A 50 38.51 4.86 -17.59
C ARG A 50 38.48 4.62 -19.10
N ASP A 51 37.63 5.33 -19.84
CA ASP A 51 37.42 5.15 -21.28
C ASP A 51 37.00 3.72 -21.69
N LEU A 52 36.49 2.93 -20.75
CA LEU A 52 35.97 1.57 -20.99
C LEU A 52 34.49 1.56 -21.35
N MET A 53 33.80 2.70 -21.24
CA MET A 53 32.40 2.87 -21.58
C MET A 53 32.17 4.28 -22.15
N THR A 54 31.37 4.39 -23.21
CA THR A 54 31.00 5.71 -23.74
C THR A 54 29.86 6.33 -22.92
N LYS A 55 29.74 7.66 -22.97
CA LYS A 55 28.61 8.39 -22.33
C LYS A 55 27.25 7.91 -22.84
N THR A 56 27.16 7.53 -24.11
CA THR A 56 25.94 6.99 -24.73
C THR A 56 25.60 5.61 -24.17
N THR A 57 26.60 4.71 -24.09
CA THR A 57 26.42 3.37 -23.52
C THR A 57 26.02 3.46 -22.04
N ARG A 58 26.61 4.39 -21.27
CA ARG A 58 26.18 4.67 -19.89
C ARG A 58 24.72 5.07 -19.80
N LYS A 59 24.23 5.94 -20.70
CA LYS A 59 22.82 6.36 -20.72
C LYS A 59 21.90 5.14 -20.91
N VAL A 60 22.18 4.30 -21.91
CA VAL A 60 21.38 3.10 -22.21
C VAL A 60 21.37 2.10 -21.05
N GLU A 61 22.54 1.79 -20.46
CA GLU A 61 22.62 0.85 -19.34
C GLU A 61 21.95 1.40 -18.08
N LYS A 62 22.09 2.71 -17.82
CA LYS A 62 21.36 3.39 -16.74
C LYS A 62 19.85 3.29 -16.92
N GLU A 63 19.34 3.53 -18.12
CA GLU A 63 17.91 3.45 -18.39
C GLU A 63 17.36 2.02 -18.25
N LYS A 64 18.10 1.00 -18.72
CA LYS A 64 17.73 -0.41 -18.51
C LYS A 64 17.65 -0.75 -17.03
N LEU A 65 18.67 -0.38 -16.25
CA LEU A 65 18.72 -0.63 -14.81
C LEU A 65 17.54 0.04 -14.09
N CYS A 66 17.32 1.33 -14.37
CA CYS A 66 16.20 2.09 -13.80
C CYS A 66 14.85 1.46 -14.15
N GLY A 67 14.64 1.06 -15.41
CA GLY A 67 13.39 0.41 -15.84
C GLY A 67 13.14 -0.95 -15.17
N GLN A 68 14.20 -1.75 -14.96
CA GLN A 68 14.10 -3.03 -14.25
C GLN A 68 13.71 -2.84 -12.79
N ILE A 69 14.36 -1.91 -12.09
CA ILE A 69 14.07 -1.64 -10.68
C ILE A 69 12.64 -1.09 -10.53
N LEU A 70 12.21 -0.13 -11.37
CA LEU A 70 10.84 0.38 -11.36
C LEU A 70 9.79 -0.72 -11.56
N LYS A 71 10.06 -1.71 -12.41
CA LYS A 71 9.15 -2.84 -12.62
C LYS A 71 9.00 -3.70 -11.36
N GLU A 72 10.09 -3.93 -10.62
CA GLU A 72 10.05 -4.67 -9.37
C GLU A 72 9.39 -3.86 -8.23
N LEU A 73 9.63 -2.54 -8.17
CA LEU A 73 9.02 -1.63 -7.18
C LEU A 73 7.48 -1.63 -7.22
N LYS A 74 6.87 -1.86 -8.38
CA LYS A 74 5.39 -1.96 -8.50
C LYS A 74 4.77 -2.98 -7.55
N ARG A 75 5.48 -4.06 -7.19
CA ARG A 75 4.97 -5.09 -6.26
C ARG A 75 4.90 -4.62 -4.80
N TYR A 76 5.53 -3.49 -4.50
CA TYR A 76 5.55 -2.87 -3.18
C TYR A 76 4.62 -1.66 -3.09
N LYS A 77 3.82 -1.40 -4.14
CA LYS A 77 2.67 -0.49 -4.04
C LYS A 77 1.53 -1.24 -3.34
N ASN A 78 1.26 -0.88 -2.09
CA ASN A 78 0.25 -1.52 -1.23
C ASN A 78 0.42 -3.04 -1.02
N PRO A 79 1.57 -3.50 -0.49
CA PRO A 79 1.90 -4.92 -0.34
C PRO A 79 1.00 -5.68 0.64
N TYR A 80 0.25 -4.98 1.49
CA TYR A 80 -0.61 -5.58 2.52
C TYR A 80 -2.10 -5.28 2.33
N SER A 81 -2.50 -4.75 1.17
CA SER A 81 -3.92 -4.49 0.83
C SER A 81 -4.84 -5.69 1.14
N ALA A 82 -4.47 -6.89 0.68
CA ALA A 82 -5.25 -8.10 0.93
C ALA A 82 -5.34 -8.50 2.41
N GLN A 83 -4.33 -8.17 3.22
CA GLN A 83 -4.35 -8.45 4.65
C GLN A 83 -5.21 -7.43 5.40
N LEU A 84 -5.13 -6.15 5.01
CA LEU A 84 -6.02 -5.10 5.51
C LEU A 84 -7.47 -5.42 5.19
N GLU A 85 -7.78 -5.86 3.97
CA GLU A 85 -9.12 -6.32 3.60
C GLU A 85 -9.61 -7.50 4.46
N LYS A 86 -8.74 -8.45 4.78
CA LYS A 86 -9.10 -9.56 5.69
C LYS A 86 -9.42 -9.04 7.10
N LEU A 87 -8.58 -8.17 7.65
CA LEU A 87 -8.82 -7.57 8.97
C LEU A 87 -10.10 -6.72 8.98
N HIS A 88 -10.38 -5.97 7.91
CA HIS A 88 -11.65 -5.26 7.73
C HIS A 88 -12.85 -6.20 7.71
N LYS A 89 -12.74 -7.34 7.01
CA LYS A 89 -13.79 -8.37 6.99
C LYS A 89 -13.99 -9.00 8.36
N GLN A 90 -12.91 -9.27 9.10
CA GLN A 90 -13.00 -9.76 10.47
C GLN A 90 -13.70 -8.76 11.38
N LEU A 91 -13.39 -7.48 11.29
CA LEU A 91 -14.11 -6.46 12.04
C LEU A 91 -15.59 -6.37 11.66
N SER A 92 -15.88 -6.53 10.37
CA SER A 92 -17.24 -6.47 9.84
C SER A 92 -18.06 -7.74 10.09
N GLY A 93 -17.40 -8.84 10.50
CA GLY A 93 -17.93 -10.19 10.35
C GLY A 93 -17.49 -11.27 11.35
N ASP A 94 -16.60 -11.04 12.33
CA ASP A 94 -16.18 -12.10 13.28
C ASP A 94 -17.17 -12.39 14.41
N GLU A 95 -18.35 -11.77 14.42
CA GLU A 95 -19.50 -12.36 15.10
C GLU A 95 -20.22 -13.43 14.26
N GLN A 96 -19.91 -13.59 12.96
CA GLN A 96 -20.64 -14.50 12.06
C GLN A 96 -20.22 -15.96 12.16
N ALA A 97 -18.98 -16.27 12.54
CA ALA A 97 -18.49 -17.66 12.59
C ALA A 97 -19.21 -18.54 13.63
N ASN A 98 -19.87 -17.92 14.62
CA ASN A 98 -20.70 -18.60 15.63
C ASN A 98 -22.21 -18.31 15.48
N ARG A 99 -22.64 -17.61 14.42
CA ARG A 99 -24.05 -17.31 14.15
C ARG A 99 -24.64 -18.33 13.20
N SER A 100 -25.88 -18.76 13.45
CA SER A 100 -26.60 -19.62 12.50
C SER A 100 -26.77 -18.91 11.14
N ASP A 101 -26.90 -19.67 10.06
CA ASP A 101 -27.11 -19.13 8.71
C ASP A 101 -28.28 -18.12 8.65
N LEU A 102 -29.33 -18.38 9.44
CA LEU A 102 -30.47 -17.46 9.58
C LEU A 102 -30.06 -16.12 10.20
N ALA A 103 -29.24 -16.13 11.25
CA ALA A 103 -28.78 -14.91 11.89
C ALA A 103 -27.85 -14.09 10.98
N GLN A 104 -27.07 -14.76 10.11
CA GLN A 104 -26.27 -14.08 9.09
C GLN A 104 -27.16 -13.40 8.03
N VAL A 105 -28.18 -14.09 7.53
CA VAL A 105 -29.15 -13.53 6.57
C VAL A 105 -29.91 -12.36 7.18
N LEU A 106 -30.37 -12.48 8.43
CA LEU A 106 -31.08 -11.39 9.13
C LEU A 106 -30.20 -10.17 9.32
N SER A 107 -28.93 -10.35 9.71
CA SER A 107 -27.98 -9.24 9.84
C SER A 107 -27.73 -8.56 8.50
N PHE A 108 -27.59 -9.32 7.42
CA PHE A 108 -27.44 -8.77 6.07
C PHE A 108 -28.68 -7.96 5.65
N LEU A 109 -29.88 -8.50 5.86
CA LEU A 109 -31.14 -7.82 5.54
C LEU A 109 -31.30 -6.53 6.35
N GLN A 110 -31.00 -6.57 7.65
CA GLN A 110 -31.06 -5.38 8.51
C GLN A 110 -30.11 -4.30 8.02
N LYS A 111 -28.85 -4.63 7.71
CA LYS A 111 -27.89 -3.68 7.13
C LYS A 111 -28.37 -3.16 5.78
N SER A 112 -28.96 -4.01 4.93
CA SER A 112 -29.53 -3.60 3.64
C SER A 112 -30.70 -2.62 3.79
N GLU A 113 -31.57 -2.83 4.78
CA GLU A 113 -32.68 -1.94 5.06
C GLU A 113 -32.20 -0.59 5.60
N VAL A 114 -31.20 -0.57 6.49
CA VAL A 114 -30.56 0.69 6.93
C VAL A 114 -29.99 1.44 5.73
N ARG A 115 -29.25 0.78 4.84
CA ARG A 115 -28.72 1.41 3.61
C ARG A 115 -29.81 2.03 2.74
N ARG A 116 -30.96 1.35 2.61
CA ARG A 116 -32.11 1.84 1.84
C ARG A 116 -32.79 3.02 2.53
N ALA A 117 -33.01 2.93 3.84
CA ALA A 117 -33.64 3.99 4.63
C ALA A 117 -32.86 5.31 4.56
N TYR A 118 -31.53 5.21 4.55
CA TYR A 118 -30.64 6.36 4.40
C TYR A 118 -30.31 6.70 2.95
N ASN A 119 -30.78 5.91 1.98
CA ASN A 119 -30.49 6.07 0.55
C ASN A 119 -29.01 6.30 0.23
N ILE A 120 -28.13 5.53 0.87
CA ILE A 120 -26.68 5.82 0.91
C ILE A 120 -25.99 5.79 -0.46
N TYR A 121 -26.59 5.17 -1.47
CA TYR A 121 -26.03 5.06 -2.81
C TYR A 121 -26.29 6.29 -3.67
N GLU A 122 -27.26 7.12 -3.29
CA GLU A 122 -27.61 8.38 -3.97
C GLU A 122 -27.15 9.60 -3.16
N MET A 123 -26.64 9.39 -1.95
CA MET A 123 -26.17 10.42 -1.04
C MET A 123 -24.75 10.87 -1.40
N ASP A 124 -24.50 12.18 -1.31
CA ASP A 124 -23.14 12.73 -1.47
C ASP A 124 -22.25 12.34 -0.28
N SER A 125 -20.94 12.24 -0.49
CA SER A 125 -19.99 11.79 0.54
C SER A 125 -19.98 12.70 1.76
N VAL A 126 -20.17 14.02 1.57
CA VAL A 126 -20.24 14.98 2.68
C VAL A 126 -21.48 14.77 3.55
N GLU A 127 -22.64 14.53 2.93
CA GLU A 127 -23.89 14.25 3.65
C GLU A 127 -23.83 12.89 4.36
N LEU A 128 -23.19 11.91 3.74
CA LEU A 128 -22.96 10.61 4.37
C LEU A 128 -22.08 10.74 5.62
N GLU A 129 -21.02 11.55 5.57
CA GLU A 129 -20.14 11.79 6.71
C GLU A 129 -20.81 12.48 7.89
N SER A 130 -21.71 13.45 7.65
CA SER A 130 -22.46 14.07 8.75
C SER A 130 -23.34 13.04 9.46
N ARG A 131 -23.97 12.13 8.72
CA ARG A 131 -24.86 11.11 9.30
C ARG A 131 -24.12 9.96 9.97
N LEU A 132 -22.92 9.63 9.51
CA LEU A 132 -22.06 8.61 10.14
C LEU A 132 -21.67 8.99 11.58
N SER A 133 -21.61 10.28 11.87
CA SER A 133 -21.31 10.81 13.20
C SER A 133 -22.52 10.71 14.16
N GLU A 134 -23.73 10.60 13.61
CA GLU A 134 -25.00 10.62 14.35
C GLU A 134 -25.56 9.20 14.60
N ASP A 135 -25.35 8.26 13.68
CA ASP A 135 -25.91 6.90 13.76
C ASP A 135 -24.84 5.78 13.65
N PRO A 136 -24.52 5.09 14.75
CA PRO A 136 -23.61 3.94 14.74
C PRO A 136 -24.07 2.78 13.85
N LEU A 137 -25.39 2.59 13.66
CA LEU A 137 -25.92 1.53 12.78
C LEU A 137 -25.61 1.82 11.30
N LEU A 138 -25.48 3.09 10.94
CA LEU A 138 -25.10 3.51 9.60
C LEU A 138 -23.63 3.16 9.30
N VAL A 139 -22.74 3.25 10.29
CA VAL A 139 -21.34 2.84 10.18
C VAL A 139 -21.25 1.36 9.77
N ASP A 140 -22.01 0.51 10.44
CA ASP A 140 -22.07 -0.94 10.15
C ASP A 140 -22.65 -1.26 8.77
N ALA A 141 -23.64 -0.47 8.36
CA ALA A 141 -24.29 -0.59 7.07
C ALA A 141 -23.35 -0.18 5.92
N VAL A 142 -22.54 0.86 6.13
CA VAL A 142 -21.52 1.36 5.18
C VAL A 142 -20.33 0.40 5.09
N LEU A 143 -19.76 -0.03 6.21
CA LEU A 143 -18.64 -0.98 6.23
C LEU A 143 -19.01 -2.34 5.62
N GLY A 144 -20.26 -2.79 5.83
CA GLY A 144 -20.79 -4.03 5.25
C GLY A 144 -21.42 -3.87 3.86
N SER A 145 -21.21 -2.74 3.19
CA SER A 145 -21.76 -2.48 1.85
C SER A 145 -20.98 -3.26 0.78
N PRO A 146 -21.65 -3.90 -0.19
CA PRO A 146 -20.99 -4.48 -1.35
C PRO A 146 -20.48 -3.43 -2.36
N VAL A 147 -20.97 -2.20 -2.26
CA VAL A 147 -20.55 -1.07 -3.11
C VAL A 147 -19.76 -0.08 -2.27
N GLN A 148 -18.61 0.37 -2.78
CA GLN A 148 -17.81 1.41 -2.15
C GLN A 148 -18.53 2.76 -2.28
N VAL A 149 -19.20 3.16 -1.20
CA VAL A 149 -19.89 4.46 -1.05
C VAL A 149 -18.98 5.56 -0.51
N LEU A 150 -17.80 5.19 -0.01
CA LEU A 150 -16.77 6.11 0.46
C LEU A 150 -15.39 5.75 -0.12
N PRO A 151 -14.45 6.70 -0.16
CA PRO A 151 -13.06 6.40 -0.51
C PRO A 151 -12.48 5.29 0.39
N PRO A 152 -11.61 4.40 -0.15
CA PRO A 152 -11.04 3.28 0.61
C PRO A 152 -10.35 3.70 1.91
N GLU A 153 -9.62 4.82 1.88
CA GLU A 153 -8.93 5.38 3.04
C GLU A 153 -9.91 5.68 4.18
N ARG A 154 -11.06 6.28 3.85
CA ARG A 154 -12.09 6.62 4.83
C ARG A 154 -12.80 5.38 5.40
N ILE A 155 -13.03 4.37 4.55
CA ILE A 155 -13.53 3.06 5.00
C ILE A 155 -12.55 2.44 6.00
N THR A 156 -11.25 2.55 5.73
CA THR A 156 -10.22 2.04 6.63
C THR A 156 -10.23 2.76 7.97
N GLU A 157 -10.33 4.09 7.98
CA GLU A 157 -10.45 4.89 9.21
C GLU A 157 -11.70 4.54 10.03
N LEU A 158 -12.87 4.46 9.39
CA LEU A 158 -14.13 4.10 10.06
C LEU A 158 -14.05 2.71 10.69
N ALA A 159 -13.47 1.75 9.99
CA ALA A 159 -13.22 0.43 10.54
C ALA A 159 -12.26 0.50 11.73
N GLN A 160 -11.18 1.27 11.69
CA GLN A 160 -10.30 1.42 12.86
C GLN A 160 -11.00 2.07 14.05
N GLN A 161 -11.83 3.09 13.82
CA GLN A 161 -12.61 3.73 14.88
C GLN A 161 -13.56 2.74 15.53
N LYS A 162 -14.26 1.94 14.73
CA LYS A 162 -15.11 0.84 15.22
C LYS A 162 -14.30 -0.22 15.98
N ALA A 163 -13.15 -0.63 15.44
CA ALA A 163 -12.27 -1.59 16.07
C ALA A 163 -11.77 -1.10 17.44
N LYS A 164 -11.40 0.17 17.57
CA LYS A 164 -10.97 0.76 18.84
C LYS A 164 -12.07 0.69 19.92
N ALA A 165 -13.33 0.81 19.51
CA ALA A 165 -14.47 0.74 20.41
C ALA A 165 -14.85 -0.71 20.78
N GLU A 166 -14.87 -1.64 19.82
CA GLU A 166 -15.44 -2.98 20.00
C GLU A 166 -14.41 -4.09 20.19
N ASN A 167 -13.22 -3.96 19.60
CA ASN A 167 -12.17 -4.97 19.64
C ASN A 167 -10.76 -4.32 19.57
N PRO A 168 -10.24 -3.81 20.70
CA PRO A 168 -8.98 -3.05 20.72
C PRO A 168 -7.77 -3.86 20.26
N ALA A 169 -7.79 -5.19 20.44
CA ALA A 169 -6.72 -6.07 19.95
C ALA A 169 -6.67 -6.14 18.42
N LEU A 170 -7.84 -6.18 17.75
CA LEU A 170 -7.92 -6.15 16.29
C LEU A 170 -7.55 -4.76 15.76
N ALA A 171 -7.93 -3.69 16.46
CA ALA A 171 -7.54 -2.32 16.12
C ALA A 171 -6.01 -2.14 16.10
N GLU A 172 -5.33 -2.63 17.15
CA GLU A 172 -3.87 -2.58 17.25
C GLU A 172 -3.20 -3.36 16.10
N GLN A 173 -3.76 -4.50 15.69
CA GLN A 173 -3.26 -5.25 14.55
C GLN A 173 -3.45 -4.51 13.23
N MET A 174 -4.63 -3.92 13.00
CA MET A 174 -4.91 -3.12 11.81
C MET A 174 -3.96 -1.94 11.68
N GLU A 175 -3.73 -1.21 12.77
CA GLU A 175 -2.81 -0.08 12.83
C GLU A 175 -1.37 -0.52 12.49
N LYS A 176 -0.90 -1.62 13.08
CA LYS A 176 0.43 -2.17 12.77
C LYS A 176 0.60 -2.54 11.30
N VAL A 177 -0.40 -3.18 10.69
CA VAL A 177 -0.36 -3.57 9.27
C VAL A 177 -0.40 -2.33 8.37
N GLU A 178 -1.18 -1.32 8.73
CA GLU A 178 -1.26 -0.08 7.95
C GLU A 178 0.05 0.71 8.02
N ILE A 179 0.65 0.84 9.20
CA ILE A 179 1.97 1.46 9.36
C ILE A 179 2.98 0.72 8.49
N ALA A 180 3.01 -0.61 8.54
CA ALA A 180 3.90 -1.40 7.69
C ALA A 180 3.66 -1.17 6.19
N ASN A 181 2.39 -1.09 5.78
CA ASN A 181 2.01 -0.83 4.39
C ASN A 181 2.48 0.56 3.92
N LYS A 182 2.26 1.59 4.74
CA LYS A 182 2.68 2.97 4.47
C LYS A 182 4.21 3.08 4.42
N THR A 183 4.92 2.47 5.36
CA THR A 183 6.39 2.51 5.37
C THR A 183 6.99 1.83 4.14
N ILE A 184 6.54 0.62 3.80
CA ILE A 184 7.07 -0.10 2.63
C ILE A 184 6.75 0.64 1.33
N THR A 185 5.52 1.15 1.20
CA THR A 185 5.11 1.94 0.03
C THR A 185 5.95 3.23 -0.06
N GLY A 186 6.13 3.95 1.04
CA GLY A 186 6.94 5.16 1.09
C GLY A 186 8.41 4.94 0.72
N ILE A 187 9.01 3.82 1.15
CA ILE A 187 10.38 3.46 0.73
C ILE A 187 10.40 3.17 -0.78
N ALA A 188 9.44 2.43 -1.32
CA ALA A 188 9.36 2.15 -2.75
C ALA A 188 9.20 3.45 -3.56
N ASP A 189 8.34 4.36 -3.13
CA ASP A 189 8.12 5.66 -3.77
C ASP A 189 9.36 6.56 -3.68
N ALA A 190 10.10 6.53 -2.58
CA ALA A 190 11.36 7.26 -2.46
C ALA A 190 12.42 6.77 -3.45
N ILE A 191 12.52 5.44 -3.65
CA ILE A 191 13.42 4.87 -4.67
C ILE A 191 12.94 5.25 -6.08
N GLU A 192 11.65 5.19 -6.36
CA GLU A 192 11.05 5.62 -7.63
C GLU A 192 11.37 7.10 -7.92
N GLN A 193 11.17 7.99 -6.94
CA GLN A 193 11.50 9.41 -7.05
C GLN A 193 13.00 9.63 -7.31
N HIS A 194 13.88 8.89 -6.62
CA HIS A 194 15.33 8.97 -6.86
C HIS A 194 15.71 8.52 -8.28
N ILE A 195 15.05 7.49 -8.81
CA ILE A 195 15.22 7.05 -10.20
C ILE A 195 14.77 8.15 -11.18
N MET A 196 13.60 8.74 -10.97
CA MET A 196 13.07 9.80 -11.82
C MET A 196 13.96 11.05 -11.79
N ALA A 197 14.41 11.46 -10.60
CA ALA A 197 15.35 12.57 -10.41
C ALA A 197 16.71 12.33 -11.08
N SER A 198 17.09 11.07 -11.31
CA SER A 198 18.32 10.73 -12.03
C SER A 198 18.26 11.07 -13.53
N GLY A 199 17.12 11.56 -14.05
CA GLY A 199 16.92 11.89 -15.46
C GLY A 199 16.45 10.70 -16.30
N PHE A 200 15.80 9.71 -15.67
CA PHE A 200 15.15 8.61 -16.37
C PHE A 200 13.96 9.14 -17.19
N GLN A 201 13.98 8.93 -18.51
CA GLN A 201 12.96 9.46 -19.44
C GLN A 201 11.84 8.46 -19.75
N GLY A 202 11.75 7.33 -19.04
CA GLY A 202 10.61 6.43 -19.19
C GLY A 202 10.56 5.68 -20.53
N GLY A 203 11.63 5.00 -20.93
CA GLY A 203 11.62 3.88 -21.90
C GLY A 203 11.20 4.14 -23.36
N ASP A 204 10.41 5.16 -23.67
CA ASP A 204 9.84 5.39 -25.00
C ASP A 204 10.87 5.92 -26.01
N GLU A 205 12.00 6.48 -25.55
CA GLU A 205 13.07 6.96 -26.45
C GLU A 205 14.10 5.89 -26.83
N ILE A 206 14.23 4.79 -26.08
CA ILE A 206 15.33 3.82 -26.27
C ILE A 206 15.10 2.94 -27.50
N VAL A 207 13.84 2.65 -27.83
CA VAL A 207 13.47 1.86 -29.01
C VAL A 207 13.82 2.61 -30.32
N LYS A 208 13.83 3.95 -30.30
CA LYS A 208 14.21 4.74 -31.48
C LYS A 208 15.71 4.80 -31.73
N ILE A 209 16.54 4.69 -30.69
CA ILE A 209 18.00 4.79 -30.83
C ILE A 209 18.60 3.44 -31.25
N ALA A 210 17.98 2.31 -30.88
CA ALA A 210 18.46 0.97 -31.23
C ALA A 210 17.92 0.42 -32.58
N GLY A 211 16.88 1.02 -33.16
CA GLY A 211 16.25 0.57 -34.41
C GLY A 211 16.57 1.41 -35.64
N GLY A 212 17.56 2.30 -35.56
CA GLY A 212 17.91 3.26 -36.60
C GLY A 212 19.36 3.16 -37.05
N MET A 213 19.80 1.99 -37.49
CA MET A 213 20.88 1.78 -38.48
C MET A 213 20.60 0.51 -39.27
#